data_AF-A0A6B0V9M6-F1
#
_entry.id   AF-A0A6B0V9M6-F1
#
_cell.length_a   1.000
_cell.length_b   1.000
_cell.length_c   1.000
_cell.angle_alpha   90.00
_cell.angle_beta   90.00
_cell.angle_gamma   90.00
#
_symmetry.space_group_name_H-M   'P 1'
#
loop_
_entity.id
_entity.type
_entity.pdbx_description
1 polymer ?
#
loop_
_entity_poly.entity_id
_entity_poly.type
_entity_poly.pdbx_seq_one_letter_code
_entity_poly.pdbx_strand_id
1 'polypeptide(L)'
;GWTCELCGIKNIEPNACAMCGAPMNVETPVDVYDEVPVADAVTSEAGDEQLPRALSPQDYARMMELEEQDIVPSMEAFECSVCFLDVGPGEGALLRDCLHMFCRDCLSNAVRYAEEAMVKCPFRNEEYSCSSHLQEREIKALVPPEVYEYHLSRSVKTAESQAPNSFHCKTADCPGWCMLEDNVNVFTCPVCHHSNCLTCRAIHEGKNCLQYQDELDFNAPNGHEARQTKDYLDNMVKEGQAMHCPQCQVIVMKKWGCDWLKCSVCQMEICQVIVMKKWGCDWLKCSVCQMEICWVTKGPRWGPNGKGDTSAGCKCGVNGVKCHPKCNYCH
;
A
#
# COMPACT_ATOMS: atom_id res chain seq x y z
N GLY A 1 -30.10 -25.91 -20.36
CA GLY A 1 -29.05 -24.87 -20.42
C GLY A 1 -29.12 -24.18 -21.77
N TRP A 2 -28.88 -22.88 -21.79
CA TRP A 2 -29.00 -21.99 -22.96
C TRP A 2 -27.77 -21.11 -23.07
N THR A 3 -27.46 -20.62 -24.27
CA THR A 3 -26.32 -19.72 -24.48
C THR A 3 -26.83 -18.30 -24.56
N CYS A 4 -26.27 -17.39 -23.77
CA CYS A 4 -26.66 -15.98 -23.78
C CYS A 4 -26.19 -15.32 -25.08
N GLU A 5 -27.10 -14.69 -25.83
CA GLU A 5 -26.78 -14.05 -27.12
C GLU A 5 -25.97 -12.75 -26.97
N LEU A 6 -26.00 -12.12 -25.80
CA LEU A 6 -25.24 -10.90 -25.52
C LEU A 6 -23.77 -11.16 -25.20
N CYS A 7 -23.45 -12.28 -24.54
CA CYS A 7 -22.08 -12.55 -24.06
C CYS A 7 -21.54 -13.95 -24.35
N GLY A 8 -22.32 -14.83 -25.01
CA GLY A 8 -21.89 -16.16 -25.46
C GLY A 8 -21.78 -17.23 -24.37
N ILE A 9 -22.18 -16.94 -23.12
CA ILE A 9 -21.99 -17.86 -21.99
C ILE A 9 -23.12 -18.90 -21.90
N LYS A 10 -22.74 -20.15 -21.66
CA LYS A 10 -23.65 -21.28 -21.53
C LYS A 10 -24.18 -21.39 -20.10
N ASN A 11 -25.41 -20.94 -19.89
CA ASN A 11 -26.11 -20.95 -18.61
C ASN A 11 -26.82 -22.28 -18.36
N ILE A 12 -26.82 -22.74 -17.11
CA ILE A 12 -27.48 -23.98 -16.69
C ILE A 12 -28.88 -23.67 -16.13
N GLU A 13 -29.04 -22.54 -15.44
CA GLU A 13 -30.30 -22.08 -14.85
C GLU A 13 -31.19 -21.31 -15.86
N PRO A 14 -32.53 -21.38 -15.75
CA PRO A 14 -33.42 -21.07 -16.87
C PRO A 14 -33.84 -19.59 -17.01
N ASN A 15 -33.43 -18.69 -16.11
CA ASN A 15 -34.08 -17.37 -16.02
C ASN A 15 -33.20 -16.17 -16.38
N ALA A 16 -31.90 -16.20 -16.08
CA ALA A 16 -31.00 -15.08 -16.38
C ALA A 16 -29.56 -15.54 -16.60
N CYS A 17 -28.80 -14.79 -17.40
CA CYS A 17 -27.39 -15.05 -17.61
C CYS A 17 -26.61 -14.78 -16.31
N ALA A 18 -25.85 -15.77 -15.84
CA ALA A 18 -25.10 -15.68 -14.59
C ALA A 18 -24.03 -14.56 -14.60
N MET A 19 -23.60 -14.12 -15.79
CA MET A 19 -22.53 -13.12 -15.93
C MET A 19 -23.01 -11.71 -16.23
N CYS A 20 -24.08 -11.55 -17.02
CA CYS A 20 -24.59 -10.22 -17.37
C CYS A 20 -26.02 -9.95 -16.89
N GLY A 21 -26.67 -10.90 -16.23
CA GLY A 21 -28.02 -10.75 -15.68
C GLY A 21 -29.15 -10.72 -16.72
N ALA A 22 -28.84 -10.85 -18.02
CA ALA A 22 -29.84 -10.76 -19.08
C ALA A 22 -30.85 -11.92 -19.00
N PRO A 23 -32.18 -11.64 -19.01
CA PRO A 23 -33.20 -12.67 -18.90
C PRO A 23 -33.27 -13.56 -20.15
N MET A 24 -33.70 -14.81 -19.99
CA MET A 24 -33.86 -15.74 -21.11
C MET A 24 -35.11 -15.36 -21.92
N ASN A 25 -34.91 -14.67 -23.05
CA ASN A 25 -35.91 -14.08 -23.96
C ASN A 25 -36.70 -12.87 -23.41
N VAL A 26 -36.41 -11.68 -23.93
CA VAL A 26 -37.39 -10.58 -24.01
C VAL A 26 -37.29 -9.95 -25.40
N GLU A 27 -38.35 -10.16 -26.20
CA GLU A 27 -38.73 -9.25 -27.28
C GLU A 27 -38.86 -7.85 -26.68
N THR A 28 -38.16 -6.89 -27.26
CA THR A 28 -38.06 -5.50 -26.78
C THR A 28 -39.43 -4.80 -26.68
N PRO A 29 -39.82 -4.27 -25.52
CA PRO A 29 -40.78 -3.18 -25.44
C PRO A 29 -40.03 -1.84 -25.42
N VAL A 30 -40.51 -0.92 -26.25
CA VAL A 30 -40.04 0.47 -26.37
C VAL A 30 -40.58 1.25 -25.17
N ASP A 31 -39.70 1.74 -24.30
CA ASP A 31 -40.09 2.68 -23.25
C ASP A 31 -40.11 4.12 -23.80
N VAL A 32 -41.30 4.71 -23.69
CA VAL A 32 -41.67 6.08 -24.00
C VAL A 32 -41.07 6.99 -22.91
N TYR A 33 -40.32 8.02 -23.30
CA TYR A 33 -39.94 9.12 -22.41
C TYR A 33 -40.78 10.36 -22.75
N ASP A 34 -41.26 11.01 -21.68
CA ASP A 34 -42.23 12.11 -21.67
C ASP A 34 -41.83 13.36 -22.49
N GLU A 35 -42.88 14.01 -23.00
CA GLU A 35 -42.89 15.22 -23.81
C GLU A 35 -42.39 16.48 -23.05
N VAL A 36 -41.64 17.34 -23.75
CA VAL A 36 -41.61 18.80 -23.48
C VAL A 36 -41.65 19.55 -24.82
N PRO A 37 -42.54 20.55 -25.00
CA PRO A 37 -42.94 21.01 -26.34
C PRO A 37 -42.08 22.17 -26.86
N VAL A 38 -41.76 22.15 -28.15
CA VAL A 38 -41.34 23.35 -28.89
C VAL A 38 -42.08 23.40 -30.23
N ALA A 39 -42.63 24.57 -30.49
CA ALA A 39 -43.65 24.87 -31.49
C ALA A 39 -43.15 24.87 -32.95
N ASP A 40 -44.10 24.51 -33.82
CA ASP A 40 -44.38 24.96 -35.19
C ASP A 40 -43.26 24.99 -36.26
N ALA A 41 -43.38 23.97 -37.13
CA ALA A 41 -43.46 24.06 -38.58
C ALA A 41 -42.33 24.76 -39.36
N VAL A 42 -41.49 23.94 -40.01
CA VAL A 42 -41.15 24.15 -41.43
C VAL A 42 -41.02 22.79 -42.12
N THR A 43 -41.83 22.59 -43.16
CA THR A 43 -41.75 21.50 -44.13
C THR A 43 -40.47 21.58 -44.97
N SER A 44 -39.67 20.51 -45.02
CA SER A 44 -38.87 20.18 -46.21
C SER A 44 -38.13 18.83 -46.09
N GLU A 45 -38.55 17.92 -46.97
CA GLU A 45 -37.75 17.01 -47.80
C GLU A 45 -36.89 15.88 -47.19
N ALA A 46 -37.06 14.72 -47.83
CA ALA A 46 -36.47 13.42 -47.53
C ALA A 46 -34.95 13.45 -47.32
N GLY A 47 -34.51 12.93 -46.16
CA GLY A 47 -33.15 12.53 -45.89
C GLY A 47 -33.15 11.11 -45.30
N ASP A 48 -32.46 10.21 -45.97
CA ASP A 48 -32.32 8.78 -45.70
C ASP A 48 -31.75 8.52 -44.28
N GLU A 49 -32.60 8.14 -43.32
CA GLU A 49 -32.19 7.65 -41.99
C GLU A 49 -31.56 6.26 -42.14
N GLN A 50 -30.24 6.23 -42.31
CA GLN A 50 -29.47 4.99 -42.34
C GLN A 50 -29.28 4.46 -40.91
N LEU A 51 -29.89 3.31 -40.61
CA LEU A 51 -29.63 2.51 -39.39
C LEU A 51 -28.12 2.30 -39.17
N PRO A 52 -27.64 2.20 -37.90
CA PRO A 52 -26.22 1.96 -37.61
C PRO A 52 -25.75 0.70 -38.31
N ARG A 53 -24.77 0.86 -39.21
CA ARG A 53 -24.21 -0.21 -40.02
C ARG A 53 -23.53 -1.23 -39.10
N ALA A 54 -23.91 -2.50 -39.18
CA ALA A 54 -23.22 -3.58 -38.45
C ALA A 54 -21.73 -3.58 -38.81
N LEU A 55 -20.86 -3.58 -37.79
CA LEU A 55 -19.40 -3.56 -37.96
C LEU A 55 -18.97 -4.74 -38.83
N SER A 56 -18.24 -4.46 -39.91
CA SER A 56 -17.75 -5.53 -40.77
C SER A 56 -16.63 -6.31 -40.08
N PRO A 57 -16.39 -7.59 -40.45
CA PRO A 57 -15.23 -8.34 -39.95
C PRO A 57 -13.89 -7.63 -40.18
N GLN A 58 -13.79 -6.78 -41.22
CA GLN A 58 -12.60 -5.98 -41.51
C GLN A 58 -12.44 -4.81 -40.54
N ASP A 59 -13.55 -4.17 -40.14
CA ASP A 59 -13.54 -3.11 -39.14
C ASP A 59 -13.14 -3.68 -37.77
N TYR A 60 -13.63 -4.86 -37.43
CA TYR A 60 -13.23 -5.57 -36.21
C TYR A 60 -11.73 -5.90 -36.19
N ALA A 61 -11.20 -6.46 -37.29
CA ALA A 61 -9.77 -6.74 -37.39
C ALA A 61 -8.91 -5.47 -37.24
N ARG A 62 -9.32 -4.36 -37.86
CA ARG A 62 -8.64 -3.07 -37.72
C ARG A 62 -8.68 -2.52 -36.30
N MET A 63 -9.79 -2.70 -35.57
CA MET A 63 -9.87 -2.30 -34.16
C MET A 63 -8.94 -3.13 -33.28
N MET A 64 -8.85 -4.45 -33.52
CA MET A 64 -7.91 -5.33 -32.81
C MET A 64 -6.45 -4.94 -33.06
N GLU A 65 -6.08 -4.65 -34.31
CA GLU A 65 -4.72 -4.19 -34.66
C GLU A 65 -4.36 -2.88 -33.95
N LEU A 66 -5.33 -1.95 -33.83
CA LEU A 66 -5.12 -0.70 -33.09
C LEU A 66 -5.03 -0.92 -31.58
N GLU A 67 -5.61 -1.98 -31.03
CA GLU A 67 -5.48 -2.32 -29.62
C GLU A 67 -4.10 -2.89 -29.29
N GLU A 68 -3.54 -3.70 -30.20
CA GLU A 68 -2.24 -4.36 -30.05
C GLU A 68 -1.03 -3.40 -30.13
N GLN A 69 -1.20 -2.22 -30.71
CA GLN A 69 -0.11 -1.24 -30.79
C GLN A 69 0.23 -0.65 -29.41
N ASP A 70 1.50 -0.66 -29.01
CA ASP A 70 1.91 -0.02 -27.75
C ASP A 70 1.70 1.51 -27.78
N ILE A 71 1.83 2.12 -28.96
CA ILE A 71 1.60 3.55 -29.20
C ILE A 71 0.84 3.76 -30.51
N VAL A 72 -0.22 4.56 -30.48
CA VAL A 72 -1.02 4.86 -31.68
C VAL A 72 -0.34 6.01 -32.44
N PRO A 73 0.05 5.83 -33.71
CA PRO A 73 0.63 6.92 -34.51
C PRO A 73 -0.42 7.95 -34.92
N SER A 74 -0.02 9.21 -35.10
CA SER A 74 -0.90 10.23 -35.67
C SER A 74 -1.23 9.92 -37.13
N MET A 75 -2.51 9.89 -37.52
CA MET A 75 -2.88 9.61 -38.92
C MET A 75 -2.82 10.86 -39.82
N GLU A 76 -2.86 12.04 -39.21
CA GLU A 76 -2.88 13.34 -39.89
C GLU A 76 -1.68 14.19 -39.45
N ALA A 77 -1.33 15.19 -40.26
CA ALA A 77 -0.34 16.18 -39.89
C ALA A 77 -0.94 17.17 -38.87
N PHE A 78 -0.14 17.59 -37.89
CA PHE A 78 -0.58 18.53 -36.85
C PHE A 78 0.60 19.33 -36.32
N GLU A 79 0.32 20.47 -35.68
CA GLU A 79 1.32 21.25 -34.94
C GLU A 79 1.37 20.78 -33.49
N CYS A 80 2.55 20.40 -32.99
CA CYS A 80 2.68 19.93 -31.61
C CYS A 80 2.55 21.10 -30.62
N SER A 81 1.59 21.02 -29.70
CA SER A 81 1.30 22.08 -28.70
C SER A 81 2.40 22.32 -27.65
N VAL A 82 3.46 21.50 -27.63
CA VAL A 82 4.58 21.63 -26.68
C VAL A 82 5.78 22.35 -27.32
N CYS A 83 6.15 21.97 -28.56
CA CYS A 83 7.31 22.54 -29.25
C CYS A 83 6.96 23.44 -30.45
N PHE A 84 5.68 23.49 -30.84
CA PHE A 84 5.16 24.27 -31.98
C PHE A 84 5.80 23.91 -33.33
N LEU A 85 6.23 22.66 -33.48
CA LEU A 85 6.73 22.12 -34.74
C LEU A 85 5.63 21.33 -35.45
N ASP A 86 5.60 21.45 -36.78
CA ASP A 86 4.77 20.61 -37.64
C ASP A 86 5.25 19.15 -37.60
N VAL A 87 4.32 18.24 -37.37
CA VAL A 87 4.55 16.80 -37.28
C VAL A 87 3.85 16.12 -38.45
N GLY A 88 4.57 15.30 -39.22
CA GLY A 88 4.01 14.59 -40.35
C GLY A 88 3.07 13.44 -39.94
N PRO A 89 2.25 12.92 -40.88
CA PRO A 89 1.46 11.71 -40.67
C PRO A 89 2.38 10.53 -40.30
N GLY A 90 2.08 9.86 -39.19
CA GLY A 90 2.82 8.71 -38.67
C GLY A 90 3.98 9.05 -37.72
N GLU A 91 4.43 10.31 -37.70
CA GLU A 91 5.59 10.75 -36.91
C GLU A 91 5.21 11.13 -35.47
N GLY A 92 3.96 11.51 -35.24
CA GLY A 92 3.42 11.81 -33.92
C GLY A 92 2.84 10.60 -33.21
N ALA A 93 2.32 10.85 -32.02
CA ALA A 93 1.61 9.87 -31.21
C ALA A 93 0.29 10.44 -30.69
N LEU A 94 -0.74 9.60 -30.67
CA LEU A 94 -2.06 9.86 -30.11
C LEU A 94 -2.19 9.11 -28.77
N LEU A 95 -2.39 9.83 -27.68
CA LEU A 95 -2.58 9.24 -26.34
C LEU A 95 -3.96 8.61 -26.22
N ARG A 96 -4.05 7.37 -25.72
CA ARG A 96 -5.32 6.61 -25.73
C ARG A 96 -6.37 7.15 -24.77
N ASP A 97 -5.95 7.62 -23.59
CA ASP A 97 -6.89 8.04 -22.54
C ASP A 97 -7.48 9.44 -22.76
N CYS A 98 -6.88 10.27 -23.61
CA CYS A 98 -7.31 11.65 -23.83
C CYS A 98 -7.34 12.11 -25.28
N LEU A 99 -6.87 11.28 -26.22
CA LEU A 99 -6.82 11.55 -27.66
C LEU A 99 -6.05 12.83 -28.03
N HIS A 100 -5.13 13.29 -27.17
CA HIS A 100 -4.24 14.40 -27.50
C HIS A 100 -3.04 13.90 -28.31
N MET A 101 -2.62 14.72 -29.28
CA MET A 101 -1.53 14.41 -30.20
C MET A 101 -0.27 15.22 -29.87
N PHE A 102 0.88 14.56 -29.90
CA PHE A 102 2.18 15.18 -29.65
C PHE A 102 3.26 14.56 -30.52
N CYS A 103 4.35 15.29 -30.80
CA CYS A 103 5.53 14.64 -31.36
C CYS A 103 6.13 13.67 -30.33
N ARG A 104 6.75 12.59 -30.84
CA ARG A 104 7.35 11.55 -29.99
C ARG A 104 8.43 12.11 -29.05
N ASP A 105 9.20 13.09 -29.52
CA ASP A 105 10.27 13.71 -28.73
C ASP A 105 9.75 14.47 -27.50
N CYS A 106 8.64 15.20 -27.64
CA CYS A 106 8.03 15.90 -26.51
C CYS A 106 7.49 14.93 -25.45
N LEU A 107 6.86 13.83 -25.87
CA LEU A 107 6.41 12.79 -24.94
C LEU A 107 7.61 12.07 -24.29
N SER A 108 8.64 11.75 -25.07
CA SER A 108 9.87 11.12 -24.58
C SER A 108 10.56 11.97 -23.50
N ASN A 109 10.63 13.28 -23.73
CA ASN A 109 11.15 14.23 -22.75
C ASN A 109 10.23 14.41 -21.53
N ALA A 110 8.91 14.38 -21.72
CA ALA A 110 7.96 14.42 -20.60
C ALA A 110 8.17 13.22 -19.65
N VAL A 111 8.45 12.03 -20.18
CA VAL A 111 8.83 10.86 -19.38
C VAL A 111 10.18 11.06 -18.70
N ARG A 112 11.22 11.47 -19.45
CA ARG A 112 12.59 11.63 -18.92
C ARG A 112 12.66 12.61 -17.76
N TYR A 113 11.94 13.73 -17.86
CA TYR A 113 11.99 14.83 -16.88
C TYR A 113 10.78 14.88 -15.94
N ALA A 114 9.91 13.86 -15.96
CA ALA A 114 8.87 13.75 -14.94
C ALA A 114 9.50 13.78 -13.54
N GLU A 115 8.77 14.27 -12.55
CA GLU A 115 9.15 14.19 -11.13
C GLU A 115 8.30 13.14 -10.40
N GLU A 116 7.06 12.98 -10.83
CA GLU A 116 6.10 12.00 -10.31
C GLU A 116 6.25 10.64 -11.02
N ALA A 117 5.73 9.58 -10.38
CA ALA A 117 5.65 8.24 -10.95
C ALA A 117 4.67 8.18 -12.13
N MET A 118 3.54 8.90 -12.04
CA MET A 118 2.56 8.97 -13.12
C MET A 118 2.88 10.18 -14.00
N VAL A 119 3.12 9.93 -15.29
CA VAL A 119 3.44 11.00 -16.25
C VAL A 119 2.14 11.59 -16.79
N LYS A 120 1.86 12.85 -16.48
CA LYS A 120 0.64 13.55 -16.96
C LYS A 120 0.71 13.86 -18.44
N CYS A 121 -0.45 13.87 -19.10
CA CYS A 121 -0.59 14.41 -20.45
C CYS A 121 -0.11 15.88 -20.47
N PRO A 122 0.79 16.28 -21.39
CA PRO A 122 1.29 17.66 -21.47
C PRO A 122 0.25 18.70 -21.93
N PHE A 123 -0.95 18.29 -22.33
CA PHE A 123 -1.94 19.18 -22.92
C PHE A 123 -2.44 20.23 -21.92
N ARG A 124 -2.36 21.49 -22.32
CA ARG A 124 -2.95 22.63 -21.61
C ARG A 124 -3.37 23.71 -22.60
N ASN A 125 -4.52 24.32 -22.37
CA ASN A 125 -4.99 25.50 -23.08
C ASN A 125 -5.57 26.53 -22.07
N GLU A 126 -6.22 27.59 -22.57
CA GLU A 126 -6.82 28.62 -21.72
C GLU A 126 -8.01 28.11 -20.89
N GLU A 127 -8.62 27.00 -21.29
CA GLU A 127 -9.83 26.45 -20.67
C GLU A 127 -9.52 25.36 -19.65
N TYR A 128 -8.52 24.51 -19.90
CA TYR A 128 -8.19 23.39 -19.03
C TYR A 128 -6.76 22.86 -19.22
N SER A 129 -6.30 22.09 -18.22
CA SER A 129 -5.15 21.20 -18.31
C SER A 129 -5.63 19.76 -18.21
N CYS A 130 -5.15 18.89 -19.10
CA CYS A 130 -5.59 17.50 -19.11
C CYS A 130 -5.15 16.77 -17.82
N SER A 131 -6.05 15.98 -17.24
CA SER A 131 -5.79 15.19 -16.03
C SER A 131 -5.43 13.72 -16.32
N SER A 132 -5.43 13.31 -17.59
CA SER A 132 -5.03 11.96 -18.00
C SER A 132 -3.52 11.77 -17.89
N HIS A 133 -3.10 10.50 -17.89
CA HIS A 133 -1.70 10.11 -17.76
C HIS A 133 -1.29 9.22 -18.93
N LEU A 134 0.01 9.20 -19.24
CA LEU A 134 0.56 8.28 -20.21
C LEU A 134 0.50 6.86 -19.63
N GLN A 135 0.12 5.90 -20.47
CA GLN A 135 0.07 4.50 -20.10
C GLN A 135 1.46 3.86 -20.17
N GLU A 136 1.66 2.80 -19.39
CA GLU A 136 2.94 2.07 -19.33
C GLU A 136 3.40 1.58 -20.72
N ARG A 137 2.48 1.08 -21.54
CA ARG A 137 2.76 0.66 -22.93
C ARG A 137 3.22 1.82 -23.81
N GLU A 138 2.61 2.99 -23.65
CA GLU A 138 2.97 4.19 -24.42
C GLU A 138 4.36 4.65 -24.00
N ILE A 139 4.63 4.71 -22.69
CA ILE A 139 5.93 5.08 -22.12
C ILE A 139 7.03 4.14 -22.64
N LYS A 140 6.80 2.83 -22.57
CA LYS A 140 7.75 1.80 -23.03
C LYS A 140 8.08 1.93 -24.52
N ALA A 141 7.11 2.31 -25.35
CA ALA A 141 7.31 2.51 -26.78
C ALA A 141 7.94 3.88 -27.13
N LEU A 142 7.84 4.87 -26.24
CA LEU A 142 8.32 6.25 -26.45
C LEU A 142 9.81 6.45 -26.10
N VAL A 143 10.34 5.64 -25.19
CA VAL A 143 11.66 5.89 -24.60
C VAL A 143 12.59 4.70 -24.76
N PRO A 144 13.92 4.93 -24.84
CA PRO A 144 14.87 3.83 -24.84
C PRO A 144 14.84 3.06 -23.50
N PRO A 145 15.29 1.80 -23.48
CA PRO A 145 15.25 0.94 -22.28
C PRO A 145 15.83 1.59 -21.02
N GLU A 146 16.92 2.34 -21.15
CA GLU A 146 17.58 3.03 -20.02
C GLU A 146 16.67 4.06 -19.33
N VAL A 147 15.90 4.83 -20.11
CA VAL A 147 14.97 5.84 -19.58
C VAL A 147 13.74 5.15 -18.99
N TYR A 148 13.31 4.05 -19.61
CA TYR A 148 12.19 3.24 -19.12
C TYR A 148 12.50 2.60 -17.76
N GLU A 149 13.70 2.02 -17.59
CA GLU A 149 14.15 1.47 -16.31
C GLU A 149 14.22 2.55 -15.22
N TYR A 150 14.69 3.75 -15.57
CA TYR A 150 14.70 4.88 -14.65
C TYR A 150 13.28 5.29 -14.22
N HIS A 151 12.33 5.35 -15.16
CA HIS A 151 10.91 5.59 -14.87
C HIS A 151 10.34 4.52 -13.92
N LEU A 152 10.54 3.23 -14.21
CA LEU A 152 10.12 2.12 -13.36
C LEU A 152 10.71 2.22 -11.95
N SER A 153 12.01 2.54 -11.85
CA SER A 153 12.69 2.69 -10.56
C SER A 153 12.06 3.79 -9.69
N ARG A 154 11.58 4.87 -10.33
CA ARG A 154 10.87 5.94 -9.64
C ARG A 154 9.50 5.48 -9.18
N SER A 155 8.74 4.81 -10.03
CA SER A 155 7.42 4.28 -9.70
C SER A 155 7.47 3.35 -8.49
N VAL A 156 8.50 2.49 -8.40
CA VAL A 156 8.74 1.65 -7.22
C VAL A 156 9.02 2.48 -5.97
N LYS A 157 9.92 3.47 -6.04
CA LYS A 157 10.26 4.35 -4.90
C LYS A 157 9.05 5.13 -4.39
N THR A 158 8.21 5.63 -5.29
CA THR A 158 6.99 6.35 -4.92
C THR A 158 6.00 5.40 -4.23
N ALA A 159 5.76 4.21 -4.79
CA ALA A 159 4.88 3.22 -4.18
C ALA A 159 5.36 2.80 -2.79
N GLU A 160 6.66 2.62 -2.63
CA GLU A 160 7.28 2.29 -1.35
C GLU A 160 7.12 3.41 -0.30
N SER A 161 7.34 4.66 -0.69
CA SER A 161 7.22 5.82 0.21
C SER A 161 5.79 6.03 0.71
N GLN A 162 4.80 5.61 -0.07
CA GLN A 162 3.38 5.71 0.27
C GLN A 162 2.87 4.48 1.03
N ALA A 163 3.63 3.38 1.04
CA ALA A 163 3.26 2.17 1.75
C ALA A 163 3.53 2.33 3.26
N PRO A 164 2.51 2.30 4.13
CA PRO A 164 2.69 2.54 5.57
C PRO A 164 3.52 1.45 6.27
N ASN A 165 3.62 0.27 5.66
CA ASN A 165 4.31 -0.90 6.20
C ASN A 165 5.57 -1.26 5.39
N SER A 166 6.16 -0.34 4.63
CA SER A 166 7.42 -0.61 3.94
C SER A 166 8.62 -0.53 4.89
N PHE A 167 9.62 -1.36 4.63
CA PHE A 167 10.91 -1.32 5.30
C PHE A 167 12.03 -1.44 4.26
N HIS A 168 12.85 -0.39 4.17
CA HIS A 168 14.06 -0.38 3.37
C HIS A 168 15.22 -1.07 4.09
N CYS A 169 16.01 -1.82 3.33
CA CYS A 169 17.29 -2.35 3.77
C CYS A 169 18.20 -1.23 4.32
N LYS A 170 18.93 -1.52 5.40
CA LYS A 170 19.85 -0.57 6.05
C LYS A 170 21.29 -0.63 5.53
N THR A 171 21.56 -1.49 4.55
CA THR A 171 22.83 -1.48 3.83
C THR A 171 22.91 -0.22 2.98
N ALA A 172 24.06 0.47 3.01
CA ALA A 172 24.29 1.65 2.18
C ALA A 172 24.04 1.35 0.69
N ASP A 173 23.35 2.27 0.02
CA ASP A 173 23.01 2.21 -1.42
C ASP A 173 22.25 0.95 -1.88
N CYS A 174 21.63 0.20 -0.96
CA CYS A 174 20.88 -1.00 -1.29
C CYS A 174 19.40 -0.66 -1.61
N PRO A 175 18.89 -0.97 -2.82
CA PRO A 175 17.49 -0.72 -3.19
C PRO A 175 16.50 -1.76 -2.64
N GLY A 176 17.00 -2.79 -1.93
CA GLY A 176 16.16 -3.85 -1.40
C GLY A 176 15.22 -3.37 -0.29
N TRP A 177 13.98 -3.84 -0.32
CA TRP A 177 12.95 -3.50 0.65
C TRP A 177 11.97 -4.65 0.83
N CYS A 178 11.11 -4.56 1.85
CA CYS A 178 10.02 -5.49 2.07
C CYS A 178 8.80 -4.80 2.69
N MET A 179 7.64 -5.45 2.57
CA MET A 179 6.47 -5.15 3.39
C MET A 179 6.60 -5.86 4.74
N LEU A 180 6.36 -5.11 5.82
CA LEU A 180 6.37 -5.62 7.18
C LEU A 180 5.15 -6.53 7.40
N GLU A 181 5.43 -7.80 7.72
CA GLU A 181 4.43 -8.76 8.21
C GLU A 181 4.49 -8.88 9.73
N ASP A 182 3.33 -9.06 10.37
CA ASP A 182 3.20 -9.01 11.84
C ASP A 182 4.07 -10.07 12.55
N ASN A 183 4.30 -11.22 11.92
CA ASN A 183 5.00 -12.34 12.53
C ASN A 183 6.50 -12.42 12.18
N VAL A 184 7.03 -11.47 11.41
CA VAL A 184 8.42 -11.50 10.96
C VAL A 184 9.22 -10.38 11.64
N ASN A 185 10.32 -10.72 12.32
CA ASN A 185 11.20 -9.76 12.99
C ASN A 185 12.56 -9.60 12.29
N VAL A 186 12.86 -10.49 11.34
CA VAL A 186 14.11 -10.48 10.57
C VAL A 186 13.74 -10.57 9.10
N PHE A 187 14.26 -9.64 8.32
CA PHE A 187 14.14 -9.63 6.87
C PHE A 187 15.51 -9.84 6.25
N THR A 188 15.66 -10.88 5.43
CA THR A 188 16.87 -11.09 4.63
C THR A 188 16.70 -10.38 3.28
N CYS A 189 17.55 -9.40 3.02
CA CYS A 189 17.45 -8.60 1.80
C CYS A 189 17.73 -9.47 0.55
N PRO A 190 16.86 -9.49 -0.48
CA PRO A 190 17.11 -10.26 -1.69
C PRO A 190 18.22 -9.65 -2.57
N VAL A 191 18.61 -8.40 -2.32
CA VAL A 191 19.62 -7.68 -3.11
C VAL A 191 21.04 -7.84 -2.53
N CYS A 192 21.21 -7.54 -1.24
CA CYS A 192 22.53 -7.58 -0.59
C CYS A 192 22.71 -8.76 0.38
N HIS A 193 21.66 -9.58 0.58
CA HIS A 193 21.65 -10.76 1.45
C HIS A 193 21.89 -10.52 2.95
N HIS A 194 22.02 -9.26 3.37
CA HIS A 194 22.11 -8.92 4.79
C HIS A 194 20.77 -9.07 5.53
N SER A 195 20.87 -9.56 6.76
CA SER A 195 19.74 -9.75 7.66
C SER A 195 19.44 -8.48 8.47
N ASN A 196 18.33 -7.87 8.14
CA ASN A 196 17.83 -6.66 8.77
C ASN A 196 16.88 -7.02 9.91
N CYS A 197 17.14 -6.49 11.10
CA CYS A 197 16.22 -6.59 12.22
C CYS A 197 15.13 -5.53 12.07
N LEU A 198 13.90 -5.99 11.87
CA LEU A 198 12.74 -5.13 11.73
C LEU A 198 12.37 -4.45 13.06
N THR A 199 12.72 -5.06 14.20
CA THR A 199 12.50 -4.51 15.54
C THR A 199 13.51 -3.40 15.90
N CYS A 200 14.78 -3.56 15.52
CA CYS A 200 15.80 -2.55 15.80
C CYS A 200 15.99 -1.56 14.65
N ARG A 201 15.32 -1.80 13.51
CA ARG A 201 15.51 -1.09 12.24
C ARG A 201 17.00 -0.94 11.86
N ALA A 202 17.77 -2.01 12.06
CA ALA A 202 19.22 -2.05 11.90
C ALA A 202 19.72 -3.44 11.47
N ILE A 203 20.93 -3.50 10.95
CA ILE A 203 21.63 -4.76 10.65
C ILE A 203 22.57 -5.08 11.82
N HIS A 204 22.33 -6.20 12.49
CA HIS A 204 23.15 -6.66 13.62
C HIS A 204 23.27 -8.20 13.61
N GLU A 205 23.85 -8.72 12.53
CA GLU A 205 24.06 -10.16 12.35
C GLU A 205 24.92 -10.76 13.46
N GLY A 206 24.53 -11.96 13.92
CA GLY A 206 25.22 -12.66 15.01
C GLY A 206 24.97 -12.10 16.42
N LYS A 207 24.19 -11.00 16.55
CA LYS A 207 23.80 -10.41 17.83
C LYS A 207 22.28 -10.40 17.97
N ASN A 208 21.78 -10.69 19.17
CA ASN A 208 20.36 -10.48 19.46
C ASN A 208 20.10 -8.98 19.77
N CYS A 209 18.82 -8.58 19.77
CA CYS A 209 18.42 -7.19 19.99
C CYS A 209 18.97 -6.59 21.30
N LEU A 210 19.07 -7.39 22.37
CA LEU A 210 19.57 -6.92 23.66
C LEU A 210 21.07 -6.62 23.58
N GLN A 211 21.86 -7.56 23.06
CA GLN A 211 23.31 -7.38 22.88
C GLN A 211 23.64 -6.17 22.00
N TYR A 212 22.89 -5.98 20.93
CA TYR A 212 23.04 -4.82 20.05
C TYR A 212 22.74 -3.51 20.77
N GLN A 213 21.66 -3.45 21.55
CA GLN A 213 21.29 -2.25 22.32
C GLN A 213 22.30 -1.94 23.43
N ASP A 214 22.80 -2.95 24.14
CA ASP A 214 23.84 -2.79 25.17
C ASP A 214 25.14 -2.22 24.58
N GLU A 215 25.51 -2.68 23.38
CA GLU A 215 26.69 -2.18 22.67
C GLU A 215 26.52 -0.74 22.19
N LEU A 216 25.33 -0.37 21.71
CA LEU A 216 25.01 1.02 21.39
C LEU A 216 25.12 1.90 22.63
N ASP A 217 24.60 1.46 23.76
CA ASP A 217 24.67 2.18 25.04
C ASP A 217 26.10 2.39 25.51
N PHE A 218 26.93 1.36 25.40
CA PHE A 218 28.34 1.42 25.76
C PHE A 218 29.14 2.35 24.83
N ASN A 219 28.85 2.33 23.53
CA ASN A 219 29.59 3.06 22.51
C ASN A 219 29.08 4.50 22.29
N ALA A 220 27.84 4.83 22.64
CA ALA A 220 27.24 6.15 22.43
C ALA A 220 28.04 7.34 22.98
N PRO A 221 28.77 7.25 24.12
CA PRO A 221 29.62 8.35 24.58
C PRO A 221 30.77 8.70 23.63
N ASN A 222 31.25 7.72 22.86
CA ASN A 222 32.47 7.82 22.05
C ASN A 222 32.22 7.77 20.53
N GLY A 223 31.05 7.30 20.09
CA GLY A 223 30.71 7.10 18.69
C GLY A 223 29.49 7.90 18.26
N HIS A 224 29.66 8.77 17.25
CA HIS A 224 28.59 9.59 16.70
C HIS A 224 27.43 8.76 16.13
N GLU A 225 27.74 7.69 15.38
CA GLU A 225 26.72 6.79 14.79
C GLU A 225 25.95 5.99 15.84
N ALA A 226 26.65 5.48 16.86
CA ALA A 226 26.03 4.76 17.97
C ALA A 226 25.08 5.68 18.75
N ARG A 227 25.48 6.94 18.97
CA ARG A 227 24.64 7.95 19.62
C ARG A 227 23.40 8.29 18.81
N GLN A 228 23.53 8.53 17.50
CA GLN A 228 22.37 8.81 16.64
C GLN A 228 21.37 7.65 16.64
N THR A 229 21.86 6.42 16.57
CA THR A 229 21.02 5.21 16.60
C THR A 229 20.31 5.07 17.94
N LYS A 230 21.02 5.30 19.05
CA LYS A 230 20.43 5.30 20.39
C LYS A 230 19.35 6.37 20.55
N ASP A 231 19.66 7.61 20.16
CA ASP A 231 18.71 8.73 20.25
C ASP A 231 17.45 8.46 19.42
N TYR A 232 17.59 7.80 18.26
CA TYR A 232 16.45 7.35 17.45
C TYR A 232 15.58 6.31 18.19
N LEU A 233 16.20 5.28 18.78
CA LEU A 233 15.48 4.26 19.56
C LEU A 233 14.76 4.88 20.78
N ASP A 234 15.42 5.78 21.50
CA ASP A 234 14.86 6.48 22.65
C ASP A 234 13.67 7.38 22.26
N ASN A 235 13.75 8.05 21.10
CA ASN A 235 12.65 8.88 20.61
C ASN A 235 11.43 8.04 20.22
N MET A 236 11.61 6.85 19.64
CA MET A 236 10.48 5.94 19.38
C MET A 236 9.77 5.52 20.68
N VAL A 237 10.52 5.35 21.78
CA VAL A 237 9.92 5.07 23.10
C VAL A 237 9.15 6.29 23.61
N LYS A 238 9.69 7.51 23.48
CA LYS A 238 9.02 8.75 23.90
C LYS A 238 7.72 9.01 23.12
N GLU A 239 7.71 8.69 21.82
CA GLU A 239 6.54 8.85 20.94
C GLU A 239 5.50 7.73 21.13
N GLY A 240 5.78 6.71 21.94
CA GLY A 240 4.87 5.58 22.19
C GLY A 240 4.81 4.56 21.04
N GLN A 241 5.71 4.66 20.06
CA GLN A 241 5.89 3.67 18.98
C GLN A 241 6.66 2.44 19.45
N ALA A 242 7.42 2.57 20.54
CA ALA A 242 8.16 1.50 21.19
C ALA A 242 8.02 1.56 22.71
N MET A 243 8.40 0.48 23.39
CA MET A 243 8.45 0.42 24.85
C MET A 243 9.57 -0.50 25.32
N HIS A 244 10.04 -0.31 26.55
CA HIS A 244 10.94 -1.27 27.19
C HIS A 244 10.18 -2.52 27.62
N CYS A 245 10.73 -3.69 27.30
CA CYS A 245 10.22 -4.95 27.83
C CYS A 245 10.31 -4.92 29.36
N PRO A 246 9.22 -5.13 30.12
CA PRO A 246 9.25 -5.06 31.58
C PRO A 246 10.15 -6.13 32.22
N GLN A 247 10.43 -7.22 31.49
CA GLN A 247 11.20 -8.35 31.97
C GLN A 247 12.70 -8.24 31.69
N CYS A 248 13.10 -7.79 30.49
CA CYS A 248 14.51 -7.77 30.08
C CYS A 248 14.99 -6.39 29.60
N GLN A 249 14.15 -5.37 29.67
CA GLN A 249 14.41 -3.96 29.33
C GLN A 249 14.79 -3.67 27.87
N VAL A 250 14.95 -4.70 27.01
CA VAL A 250 15.11 -4.52 25.57
C VAL A 250 13.94 -3.71 24.98
N ILE A 251 14.26 -2.78 24.08
CA ILE A 251 13.26 -2.00 23.37
C ILE A 251 12.52 -2.92 22.41
N VAL A 252 11.20 -2.97 22.55
CA VAL A 252 10.27 -3.67 21.66
C VAL A 252 9.38 -2.64 20.99
N MET A 253 9.10 -2.82 19.69
CA MET A 253 8.29 -1.89 18.92
C MET A 253 6.87 -2.41 18.72
N LYS A 254 5.90 -1.50 18.67
CA LYS A 254 4.53 -1.81 18.30
C LYS A 254 4.46 -2.03 16.78
N LYS A 255 4.01 -3.21 16.36
CA LYS A 255 3.56 -3.43 14.97
C LYS A 255 2.09 -3.01 14.87
N TRP A 256 1.76 -2.29 13.82
CA TRP A 256 0.50 -1.55 13.62
C TRP A 256 -0.74 -2.30 14.12
N GLY A 257 -1.62 -1.60 14.85
CA GLY A 257 -2.93 -2.13 15.24
C GLY A 257 -2.92 -3.31 16.22
N CYS A 258 -1.76 -3.80 16.67
CA CYS A 258 -1.68 -4.92 17.60
C CYS A 258 -1.35 -4.45 19.02
N ASP A 259 -2.30 -4.61 19.94
CA ASP A 259 -2.09 -4.34 21.37
C ASP A 259 -1.43 -5.51 22.10
N TRP A 260 -1.13 -6.61 21.42
CA TRP A 260 -0.41 -7.77 21.95
C TRP A 260 0.96 -7.86 21.27
N LEU A 261 2.01 -7.92 22.07
CA LEU A 261 3.40 -7.97 21.62
C LEU A 261 4.10 -9.13 22.30
N LYS A 262 4.96 -9.85 21.57
CA LYS A 262 5.84 -10.86 22.16
C LYS A 262 7.29 -10.39 22.07
N CYS A 263 7.96 -10.28 23.21
CA CYS A 263 9.37 -9.90 23.25
C CYS A 263 10.21 -10.94 22.50
N SER A 264 10.99 -10.51 21.50
CA SER A 264 11.85 -11.40 20.70
C SER A 264 12.98 -12.04 21.53
N VAL A 265 13.39 -11.40 22.62
CA VAL A 265 14.48 -11.85 23.48
C VAL A 265 13.99 -12.80 24.57
N CYS A 266 13.13 -12.33 25.48
CA CYS A 266 12.68 -13.11 26.63
C CYS A 266 11.36 -13.84 26.42
N GLN A 267 10.75 -13.74 25.23
CA GLN A 267 9.47 -14.36 24.88
C GLN A 267 8.26 -13.91 25.72
N MET A 268 8.43 -12.88 26.57
CA MET A 268 7.35 -12.28 27.37
C MET A 268 6.27 -11.70 26.46
N GLU A 269 5.03 -12.08 26.71
CA GLU A 269 3.85 -11.47 26.10
C GLU A 269 3.47 -10.20 26.87
N ILE A 270 3.31 -9.11 26.14
CA ILE A 270 3.05 -7.77 26.62
C ILE A 270 1.76 -7.31 25.95
N CYS A 271 0.73 -7.03 26.74
CA CYS A 271 -0.50 -6.45 26.23
C CYS A 271 -0.69 -5.00 26.69
N GLN A 272 -0.86 -4.08 25.74
CA GLN A 272 -1.05 -2.63 25.97
C GLN A 272 -2.52 -2.26 26.25
N VAL A 273 -3.28 -3.15 26.88
CA VAL A 273 -4.67 -2.85 27.23
C VAL A 273 -4.76 -2.07 28.54
N ILE A 274 -5.62 -1.06 28.58
CA ILE A 274 -5.88 -0.28 29.80
C ILE A 274 -6.75 -1.13 30.72
N VAL A 275 -6.19 -1.54 31.86
CA VAL A 275 -6.93 -2.24 32.91
C VAL A 275 -7.46 -1.21 33.91
N MET A 276 -8.79 -1.13 34.04
CA MET A 276 -9.45 -0.29 35.04
C MET A 276 -9.92 -1.13 36.22
N LYS A 277 -9.49 -0.77 37.44
CA LYS A 277 -10.02 -1.35 38.67
C LYS A 277 -11.29 -0.59 39.07
N LYS A 278 -12.45 -1.25 39.02
CA LYS A 278 -13.69 -0.66 39.55
C LYS A 278 -13.63 -0.61 41.08
N TRP A 279 -13.50 -1.75 41.79
CA TRP A 279 -13.29 -1.83 43.26
C TRP A 279 -12.70 -3.21 43.62
N GLY A 280 -12.19 -3.40 44.86
CA GLY A 280 -11.82 -4.73 45.38
C GLY A 280 -10.32 -5.07 45.38
N CYS A 281 -9.99 -6.30 44.97
CA CYS A 281 -8.65 -6.89 45.08
C CYS A 281 -7.58 -6.12 44.28
N ASP A 282 -6.34 -6.11 44.78
CA ASP A 282 -5.16 -5.62 44.04
C ASP A 282 -4.52 -6.66 43.11
N TRP A 283 -5.06 -7.88 43.07
CA TRP A 283 -4.79 -8.84 42.02
C TRP A 283 -5.78 -8.64 40.89
N LEU A 284 -5.25 -8.49 39.68
CA LEU A 284 -6.02 -8.32 38.46
C LEU A 284 -5.52 -9.34 37.45
N LYS A 285 -6.43 -9.84 36.62
CA LYS A 285 -6.07 -10.66 35.46
C LYS A 285 -6.48 -9.92 34.21
N CYS A 286 -5.55 -9.69 33.30
CA CYS A 286 -5.87 -9.12 32.01
C CYS A 286 -6.80 -10.07 31.23
N SER A 287 -7.92 -9.58 30.71
CA SER A 287 -8.85 -10.39 29.92
C SER A 287 -8.29 -10.79 28.55
N VAL A 288 -7.34 -10.03 28.02
CA VAL A 288 -6.71 -10.28 26.71
C VAL A 288 -5.53 -11.23 26.86
N CYS A 289 -4.44 -10.79 27.49
CA CYS A 289 -3.23 -11.62 27.60
C CYS A 289 -3.18 -12.54 28.82
N GLN A 290 -4.25 -12.61 29.62
CA GLN A 290 -4.34 -13.47 30.82
C GLN A 290 -3.26 -13.21 31.90
N MET A 291 -2.42 -12.21 31.71
CA MET A 291 -1.37 -11.79 32.65
C MET A 291 -1.99 -11.42 34.00
N GLU A 292 -1.41 -11.98 35.06
CA GLU A 292 -1.77 -11.62 36.43
C GLU A 292 -0.93 -10.40 36.86
N ILE A 293 -1.60 -9.31 37.19
CA ILE A 293 -1.03 -7.99 37.47
C ILE A 293 -1.33 -7.61 38.92
N CYS A 294 -0.38 -6.98 39.57
CA CYS A 294 -0.60 -6.33 40.86
C CYS A 294 -0.93 -4.84 40.66
N TRP A 295 -2.10 -4.42 41.12
CA TRP A 295 -2.58 -3.05 41.00
C TRP A 295 -1.68 -2.04 41.72
N VAL A 296 -1.03 -2.44 42.82
CA VAL A 296 -0.17 -1.54 43.59
C VAL A 296 1.18 -1.33 42.91
N THR A 297 1.81 -2.40 42.41
CA THR A 297 3.10 -2.29 41.74
C THR A 297 2.99 -1.94 40.26
N LYS A 298 1.77 -1.99 39.70
CA LYS A 298 1.51 -1.82 38.25
C LYS A 298 2.32 -2.79 37.37
N GLY A 299 2.74 -3.91 37.95
CA GLY A 299 3.60 -4.90 37.32
C GLY A 299 3.08 -6.32 37.47
N PRO A 300 3.78 -7.31 36.88
CA PRO A 300 3.38 -8.71 36.92
C PRO A 300 3.38 -9.25 38.36
N ARG A 301 2.44 -10.14 38.65
CA ARG A 301 2.38 -10.86 39.94
C ARG A 301 3.51 -11.86 40.07
N TRP A 302 3.77 -12.61 39.00
CA TRP A 302 4.73 -13.71 38.96
C TRP A 302 6.00 -13.32 38.19
N GLY A 303 7.04 -14.12 38.36
CA GLY A 303 8.28 -14.04 37.59
C GLY A 303 8.16 -14.59 36.15
N PRO A 304 9.27 -14.59 35.40
CA PRO A 304 9.30 -14.95 33.98
C PRO A 304 8.79 -16.34 33.65
N ASN A 305 8.88 -17.30 34.58
CA ASN A 305 8.43 -18.67 34.35
C ASN A 305 6.90 -18.83 34.52
N GLY A 306 6.17 -17.73 34.74
CA GLY A 306 4.72 -17.73 34.84
C GLY A 306 4.23 -18.06 36.24
N LYS A 307 3.00 -18.57 36.32
CA LYS A 307 2.27 -18.73 37.59
C LYS A 307 3.05 -19.59 38.60
N GLY A 308 3.31 -19.02 39.77
CA GLY A 308 4.06 -19.67 40.85
C GLY A 308 5.55 -19.30 40.89
N ASP A 309 6.08 -18.67 39.84
CA ASP A 309 7.43 -18.12 39.88
C ASP A 309 7.51 -16.90 40.79
N THR A 310 8.30 -16.98 41.84
CA THR A 310 8.52 -15.90 42.83
C THR A 310 9.93 -15.31 42.77
N SER A 311 10.73 -15.70 41.76
CA SER A 311 12.05 -15.11 41.51
C SER A 311 11.95 -13.60 41.24
N ALA A 312 10.91 -13.19 40.53
CA ALA A 312 10.56 -11.80 40.23
C ALA A 312 9.06 -11.51 40.53
N GLY A 313 8.49 -10.46 39.93
CA GLY A 313 7.10 -10.03 40.14
C GLY A 313 6.87 -9.25 41.44
N CYS A 314 5.60 -9.04 41.82
CA CYS A 314 5.26 -8.26 43.00
C CYS A 314 5.50 -9.01 44.33
N LYS A 315 5.65 -10.34 44.29
CA LYS A 315 5.89 -11.22 45.45
C LYS A 315 4.83 -11.09 46.56
N CYS A 316 3.62 -10.61 46.23
CA CYS A 316 2.54 -10.47 47.20
C CYS A 316 2.04 -11.84 47.67
N GLY A 317 2.05 -12.08 48.98
CA GLY A 317 1.66 -13.34 49.60
C GLY A 317 2.81 -14.34 49.76
N VAL A 318 4.01 -14.03 49.28
CA VAL A 318 5.19 -14.86 49.54
C VAL A 318 5.51 -14.78 51.03
N ASN A 319 5.55 -15.92 51.70
CA ASN A 319 5.69 -16.02 53.17
C ASN A 319 4.63 -15.24 53.96
N GLY A 320 3.43 -15.04 53.40
CA GLY A 320 2.35 -14.27 54.04
C GLY A 320 2.58 -12.76 54.08
N VAL A 321 3.59 -12.25 53.35
CA VAL A 321 3.93 -10.83 53.33
C VAL A 321 3.29 -10.13 52.14
N LYS A 322 2.69 -8.97 52.37
CA LYS A 322 2.15 -8.12 51.31
C LYS A 322 3.27 -7.46 50.52
N CYS A 323 3.08 -7.28 49.21
CA CYS A 323 4.03 -6.54 48.37
C CYS A 323 4.18 -5.06 48.77
N HIS A 324 3.16 -4.48 49.40
CA HIS A 324 3.14 -3.08 49.84
C HIS A 324 2.12 -2.91 50.99
N PRO A 325 2.32 -1.97 51.94
CA PRO A 325 1.39 -1.75 53.05
C PRO A 325 -0.04 -1.43 52.63
N LYS A 326 -0.20 -0.71 51.50
CA LYS A 326 -1.51 -0.36 50.91
C LYS A 326 -2.14 -1.49 50.09
N CYS A 327 -1.51 -2.67 50.01
CA CYS A 327 -2.05 -3.79 49.26
C CYS A 327 -3.23 -4.42 50.00
N ASN A 328 -4.41 -4.29 49.40
CA ASN A 328 -5.61 -5.04 49.71
C ASN A 328 -5.49 -6.41 49.04
N TYR A 329 -4.64 -7.22 49.67
CA TYR A 329 -4.42 -8.63 49.40
C TYR A 329 -5.74 -9.39 49.37
N CYS A 330 -6.08 -10.02 48.24
CA CYS A 330 -7.07 -11.08 48.20
C CYS A 330 -6.47 -12.27 47.45
N HIS A 331 -6.48 -13.42 48.12
CA HIS A 331 -6.24 -14.71 47.49
C HIS A 331 -7.50 -15.18 46.79
#